data_AF-A0A7R9KTZ8-F1
#
_entry.id   AF-A0A7R9KTZ8-F1
#
_cell.length_a   1.000
_cell.length_b   1.000
_cell.length_c   1.000
_cell.angle_alpha   90.00
_cell.angle_beta   90.00
_cell.angle_gamma   90.00
#
_symmetry.space_group_name_H-M   'P 1'
#
loop_
_entity.id
_entity.type
_entity.pdbx_description
1 polymer ?
#
loop_
_entity_poly.entity_id
_entity_poly.type
_entity_poly.pdbx_seq_one_letter_code
_entity_poly.pdbx_strand_id
1 'polypeptide(L)' 'MIFIHKSVIEVSEEGTEASAATGAELMLFSSLSLDSIDFKVNRPFIYFVRNKNTGIILFMGLINQL' A
#
# COMPACT_ATOMS: atom_id res chain seq x y z
N MET A 1 -24.36 0.06 -28.11
CA MET A 1 -23.83 -0.93 -27.15
C MET A 1 -23.17 -0.17 -26.02
N ILE A 2 -23.57 -0.40 -24.77
CA ILE A 2 -23.03 0.29 -23.59
C ILE A 2 -22.18 -0.73 -22.84
N PHE A 3 -20.92 -0.39 -22.54
CA PHE A 3 -20.05 -1.21 -21.70
C PHE A 3 -19.98 -0.60 -20.31
N ILE A 4 -20.31 -1.41 -19.30
CA ILE A 4 -20.26 -1.02 -17.89
C ILE A 4 -19.06 -1.72 -17.28
N HIS A 5 -18.14 -0.94 -16.70
CA HIS A 5 -17.01 -1.43 -15.94
C HIS A 5 -17.22 -1.08 -14.46
N LYS A 6 -17.14 -2.09 -13.59
CA LYS A 6 -17.23 -1.94 -12.14
C LYS A 6 -16.00 -2.60 -11.51
N SER A 7 -15.34 -1.89 -10.60
CA SER A 7 -14.21 -2.37 -9.83
C SER A 7 -14.38 -1.97 -8.36
N VAL A 8 -13.76 -2.72 -7.46
CA VAL A 8 -13.78 -2.48 -6.01
C VAL A 8 -12.37 -2.66 -5.49
N ILE A 9 -11.91 -1.73 -4.64
CA ILE A 9 -10.66 -1.82 -3.90
C ILE A 9 -10.98 -1.53 -2.43
N GLU A 10 -10.46 -2.38 -1.56
CA GLU A 10 -10.51 -2.25 -0.11
C GLU A 10 -9.08 -2.31 0.40
N VAL A 11 -8.72 -1.39 1.29
CA VAL A 11 -7.40 -1.34 1.92
C VAL A 11 -7.62 -1.43 3.42
N SER A 12 -7.07 -2.48 4.03
CA SER A 12 -7.13 -2.74 5.46
C SER A 12 -5.77 -3.17 6.00
N GLU A 13 -5.62 -3.16 7.32
CA GLU A 13 -4.41 -3.58 8.03
C GLU A 13 -4.04 -5.05 7.70
N GLU A 14 -5.04 -5.93 7.57
CA GLU A 14 -4.81 -7.35 7.24
C GLU A 14 -4.12 -7.55 5.87
N GLY A 15 -4.28 -6.62 4.93
CA GLY A 15 -3.80 -6.76 3.56
C GLY A 15 -2.28 -6.78 3.39
N THR A 16 -1.50 -6.30 4.38
CA THR A 16 -0.01 -6.28 4.34
C THR A 16 0.65 -6.27 5.74
N GLU A 17 -0.08 -5.92 6.81
CA GLU A 17 0.49 -5.61 8.12
C GLU A 17 0.72 -6.84 9.01
N ALA A 18 -0.03 -7.93 8.81
CA ALA A 18 0.13 -9.16 9.61
C ALA A 18 1.48 -9.88 9.41
N SER A 19 2.17 -9.67 8.28
CA SER A 19 3.45 -10.34 7.98
C SER A 19 4.69 -9.52 8.37
N ALA A 20 4.56 -8.21 8.60
CA ALA A 20 5.67 -7.34 8.98
C ALA A 20 5.75 -7.12 10.50
N ALA A 21 4.60 -7.11 11.19
CA ALA A 21 4.53 -6.94 12.64
C ALA A 21 5.25 -8.06 13.43
N THR A 22 5.21 -9.31 12.96
CA THR A 22 5.81 -10.47 13.66
C THR A 22 7.33 -10.61 13.47
N GLY A 23 7.92 -10.00 12.43
CA GLY A 23 9.36 -10.11 12.14
C GLY A 23 10.22 -8.99 12.74
N ALA A 24 9.64 -7.79 12.90
CA ALA A 24 10.37 -6.60 13.35
C ALA A 24 10.59 -6.56 14.88
N GLU A 25 9.64 -7.06 15.69
CA GLU A 25 9.81 -7.15 17.15
C GLU A 25 11.01 -8.03 17.55
N LEU A 26 11.27 -9.12 16.79
CA LEU A 26 12.39 -10.02 17.06
C LEU A 26 13.78 -9.44 16.74
N MET A 27 13.87 -8.39 15.89
CA MET A 27 15.14 -7.77 15.49
C MET A 27 15.46 -6.46 16.24
N LEU A 28 14.46 -5.83 16.88
CA LEU A 28 14.57 -4.49 17.49
C LEU A 28 15.50 -4.39 18.72
N PHE A 29 15.97 -5.50 19.30
CA PHE A 29 16.97 -5.45 20.37
C PHE A 29 18.41 -5.26 19.89
N SER A 30 18.66 -5.29 18.57
CA SER A 30 20.01 -5.38 18.04
C SER A 30 20.17 -4.46 16.83
N SER A 31 20.58 -3.22 17.08
CA SER A 31 21.41 -2.41 16.17
C SER A 31 20.83 -2.14 14.77
N LEU A 32 20.32 -0.91 14.55
CA LEU A 32 20.69 -0.02 13.43
C LEU A 32 19.71 1.17 13.39
N SER A 33 20.23 2.36 13.65
CA SER A 33 19.55 3.62 13.35
C SER A 33 19.45 3.75 11.83
N LEU A 34 18.41 3.17 11.24
CA LEU A 34 17.95 3.51 9.90
C LEU A 34 17.04 4.72 10.06
N ASP A 35 17.41 5.85 9.46
CA ASP A 35 16.57 7.05 9.43
C ASP A 35 15.17 6.67 8.94
N SER A 36 14.20 6.65 9.84
CA SER A 36 12.83 6.29 9.53
C SER A 36 12.23 7.41 8.67
N ILE A 37 11.78 7.07 7.47
CA ILE A 37 11.05 8.00 6.61
C ILE A 37 9.61 8.09 7.15
N ASP A 38 9.23 9.26 7.65
CA ASP A 38 7.84 9.55 8.03
C ASP A 38 6.98 9.70 6.75
N PHE A 39 6.22 8.67 6.42
CA PHE A 39 5.34 8.64 5.27
C PHE A 39 3.88 8.69 5.70
N LYS A 40 3.31 9.90 5.72
CA LYS A 40 1.93 10.16 6.13
C LYS A 40 1.04 10.52 4.94
N VAL A 41 0.06 9.65 4.65
CA VAL A 41 -0.91 9.83 3.56
C VAL A 41 -2.21 10.45 4.12
N ASN A 42 -2.17 11.76 4.44
CA ASN A 42 -3.27 12.51 5.07
C ASN A 42 -3.85 13.63 4.19
N ARG A 43 -3.68 13.53 2.87
CA ARG A 43 -4.20 14.47 1.86
C ARG A 43 -4.43 13.72 0.55
N PRO A 44 -5.11 14.32 -0.45
CA PRO A 44 -5.38 13.65 -1.72
C PRO A 44 -4.14 13.00 -2.34
N PHE A 45 -4.30 11.77 -2.83
CA PHE A 45 -3.20 10.98 -3.39
C PHE A 45 -3.67 10.11 -4.56
N ILE A 46 -2.71 9.64 -5.35
CA ILE A 46 -2.93 8.70 -6.45
C ILE A 46 -2.35 7.34 -6.03
N TYR A 47 -3.02 6.25 -6.38
CA TYR A 47 -2.52 4.90 -6.14
C TYR A 47 -2.43 4.11 -7.45
N PHE A 48 -1.54 3.12 -7.44
CA PHE A 48 -1.39 2.13 -8.52
C PHE A 48 -1.22 0.74 -7.90
N VAL A 49 -2.05 -0.20 -8.32
CA VAL A 49 -1.81 -1.63 -8.10
C VAL A 49 -1.19 -2.17 -9.37
N ARG A 50 0.07 -2.60 -9.31
CA ARG A 50 0.81 -3.08 -10.49
C ARG A 50 1.44 -4.43 -10.26
N ASN A 51 1.56 -5.20 -11.33
CA ASN A 51 2.44 -6.36 -11.33
C ASN A 51 3.90 -5.89 -11.24
N LYS A 52 4.65 -6.37 -10.24
CA LYS A 52 6.03 -5.93 -9.99
C LYS A 52 7.01 -6.36 -11.10
N ASN A 53 6.79 -7.52 -11.72
CA ASN A 53 7.71 -8.09 -12.70
C ASN A 53 7.51 -7.49 -14.09
N THR A 54 6.26 -7.26 -14.49
CA THR A 54 5.93 -6.77 -15.83
C THR A 54 5.66 -5.26 -15.86
N GLY A 55 5.46 -4.63 -14.71
CA GLY A 55 5.09 -3.22 -14.60
C GLY A 55 3.65 -2.89 -15.01
N ILE A 56 2.86 -3.90 -15.42
CA ILE A 56 1.47 -3.70 -15.87
C ILE A 56 0.62 -3.15 -14.71
N ILE A 57 -0.09 -2.07 -14.98
CA ILE A 57 -1.05 -1.46 -14.06
C ILE A 57 -2.35 -2.27 -14.10
N LEU A 58 -2.70 -2.88 -12.98
CA LEU A 58 -3.93 -3.64 -12.79
C LEU A 58 -5.07 -2.73 -12.33
N PHE A 59 -4.75 -1.77 -11.46
CA PHE A 59 -5.67 -0.73 -11.00
C PHE A 59 -4.94 0.59 -10.82
N MET A 60 -5.63 1.70 -11.06
CA MET A 60 -5.19 3.02 -10.64
C MET A 60 -6.40 3.86 -10.24
N GLY A 61 -6.15 4.86 -9.41
CA GLY A 61 -7.18 5.81 -9.05
C GLY A 61 -6.64 6.97 -8.24
N LEU A 62 -7.53 7.93 -8.01
CA LEU A 62 -7.28 9.10 -7.20
C LEU A 62 -8.21 9.07 -5.99
N ILE A 63 -7.63 9.19 -4.79
CA ILE A 63 -8.36 9.37 -3.54
C ILE A 63 -8.30 10.86 -3.22
N ASN A 64 -9.44 11.55 -3.30
CA ASN A 64 -9.56 12.97 -2.99
C ASN A 64 -10.25 13.25 -1.65
N GLN A 65 -10.75 12.20 -0.98
CA GLN A 65 -11.44 12.27 0.30
C GLN A 65 -10.94 11.13 1.18
N LEU A 66 -10.52 11.46 2.40
CA LEU A 66 -9.95 10.54 3.39
C LEU A 66 -10.85 10.48 4.62
#